data_AF-A0A3A6CZL9-F1
#
_entry.id   AF-A0A3A6CZL9-F1
#
_cell.length_a   1.000
_cell.length_b   1.000
_cell.length_c   1.000
_cell.angle_alpha   90.00
_cell.angle_beta   90.00
_cell.angle_gamma   90.00
#
_symmetry.space_group_name_H-M   'P 1'
#
loop_
_entity.id
_entity.type
_entity.pdbx_description
1 polymer ?
#
loop_
_entity_poly.entity_id
_entity_poly.type
_entity_poly.pdbx_seq_one_letter_code
_entity_poly.pdbx_strand_id
1 'polypeptide(L)'
;YGLDENKDVVPDDYQAIVTYKAVNGIVGFDKVYVTLFNNEGEWAKDGVGQLTKEQIPTTTPNKGYHFVNWTPATPVEGTKITRNGTTTFTANHAINTYSATVNYIDEDSGKEIAPATHVADIEHDKELDGNTYAKAIDGYAFTQAEKVTITQDNMAVNVYYSVDVVGTDPNNPDQPDGIPDKYQAEVTFAAVNGAVSFNRTYVTLYMDNVYSVKGIGFLSNQQIPTTTPNEGYHFVNWSPMEPAIDRSITKQGAAFTANHAINTYSATVRFIDEDNGTEIAPAETINGIEHGFILNGAAHRIAITGYAFTTADTAIIERDHAIVNVYYSVDTKGGEGNPDNTSDGIPDKYQVRFAYTAAENGSVNGTVIEYVTRPGHVTTAPVRPQALVDALADDGYSFVNWTADGNVYLNTDAIRNTYFTGDTVFTAGFAAVPVPVVPIPVVPTPPAVSPTVTPPAPVLPVAPLVTPPAVVPVVPAPAPAPGPTVEENEPERPKVEETEEVDENVTAKAGSEGSWALINLLCSGGTVLLGLVLLLSKLKKEEDEEEDKTAAMRNGNNKQSERYKRRKWLRAVSTVTAVVSVIVFFLTEDMSLAMVLIDKWTLLMAAFLIIQIIFVLFGRKWKELDEKAENTEAAHS
;
A
#
# COMPACT_ATOMS: atom_id res chain seq x y z
N TYR A 1 78.04 -77.98 42.75
CA TYR A 1 77.18 -76.81 42.98
C TYR A 1 77.09 -76.06 41.68
N GLY A 2 75.92 -76.04 41.05
CA GLY A 2 75.65 -75.18 39.89
C GLY A 2 75.19 -73.79 40.37
N LEU A 3 75.13 -72.83 39.45
CA LEU A 3 74.45 -71.56 39.69
C LEU A 3 72.95 -71.83 39.86
N ASP A 4 72.35 -71.15 40.82
CA ASP A 4 70.91 -71.15 41.15
C ASP A 4 70.55 -69.70 41.45
N GLU A 5 70.35 -68.92 40.38
CA GLU A 5 70.06 -67.48 40.45
C GLU A 5 68.66 -67.19 40.98
N ASN A 6 67.71 -68.10 40.73
CA ASN A 6 66.32 -67.95 41.16
C ASN A 6 66.07 -68.45 42.61
N LYS A 7 67.04 -69.15 43.21
CA LYS A 7 67.06 -69.70 44.57
C LYS A 7 65.97 -70.74 44.82
N ASP A 8 65.58 -71.49 43.80
CA ASP A 8 64.53 -72.52 43.89
C ASP A 8 65.08 -73.93 44.19
N VAL A 9 66.36 -74.01 44.59
CA VAL A 9 67.11 -75.22 44.93
C VAL A 9 67.35 -76.19 43.75
N VAL A 10 66.99 -75.80 42.52
CA VAL A 10 67.34 -76.47 41.28
C VAL A 10 68.44 -75.66 40.60
N PRO A 11 69.60 -76.24 40.24
CA PRO A 11 70.59 -75.50 39.48
C PRO A 11 70.00 -75.00 38.15
N ASP A 12 70.23 -73.74 37.80
CA ASP A 12 69.72 -73.08 36.57
C ASP A 12 70.08 -73.88 35.30
N ASP A 13 71.19 -74.62 35.38
CA ASP A 13 71.68 -75.55 34.37
C ASP A 13 70.67 -76.66 34.00
N TYR A 14 69.66 -76.90 34.82
CA TYR A 14 68.58 -77.88 34.58
C TYR A 14 67.22 -77.20 34.39
N GLN A 15 67.21 -75.91 34.10
CA GLN A 15 66.00 -75.14 33.93
C GLN A 15 65.99 -74.41 32.58
N ALA A 16 64.79 -74.24 32.04
CA ALA A 16 64.54 -73.34 30.92
C ALA A 16 63.79 -72.10 31.40
N ILE A 17 64.18 -70.94 30.89
CA ILE A 17 63.50 -69.68 31.17
C ILE A 17 62.37 -69.49 30.16
N VAL A 18 61.16 -69.33 30.66
CA VAL A 18 60.01 -68.91 29.86
C VAL A 18 59.69 -67.46 30.22
N THR A 19 59.52 -66.62 29.20
CA THR A 19 59.19 -65.20 29.37
C THR A 19 57.80 -64.91 28.83
N TYR A 20 57.10 -64.00 29.50
CA TYR A 20 55.77 -63.54 29.15
C TYR A 20 55.79 -62.05 28.88
N LYS A 21 55.13 -61.63 27.79
CA LYS A 21 54.95 -60.22 27.42
C LYS A 21 53.50 -59.97 27.10
N ALA A 22 53.08 -58.71 27.17
CA ALA A 22 51.78 -58.28 26.66
C ALA A 22 51.95 -57.13 25.67
N VAL A 23 51.09 -57.11 24.65
CA VAL A 23 50.86 -55.96 23.79
C VAL A 23 49.49 -55.39 24.17
N ASN A 24 49.43 -54.09 24.52
CA ASN A 24 48.22 -53.39 24.97
C ASN A 24 47.52 -54.02 26.19
N GLY A 25 48.30 -54.57 27.11
CA GLY A 25 47.83 -55.13 28.37
C GLY A 25 48.99 -55.43 29.30
N ILE A 26 48.71 -56.17 30.36
CA ILE A 26 49.70 -56.63 31.35
C ILE A 26 49.55 -58.13 31.60
N VAL A 27 50.67 -58.80 31.89
CA VAL A 27 50.72 -60.19 32.38
C VAL A 27 51.00 -60.20 33.88
N GLY A 28 50.45 -61.17 34.60
CA GLY A 28 50.60 -61.27 36.07
C GLY A 28 52.05 -61.47 36.53
N PHE A 29 52.90 -62.05 35.70
CA PHE A 29 54.35 -62.14 35.86
C PHE A 29 55.01 -62.29 34.49
N ASP A 30 56.27 -61.86 34.36
CA ASP A 30 57.02 -61.76 33.10
C ASP A 30 58.01 -62.91 32.86
N LYS A 31 58.26 -63.73 33.89
CA LYS A 31 59.26 -64.81 33.84
C LYS A 31 58.93 -65.96 34.80
N VAL A 32 59.17 -67.18 34.34
CA VAL A 32 59.18 -68.40 35.17
C VAL A 32 60.33 -69.32 34.77
N TYR A 33 60.72 -70.18 35.69
CA TYR A 33 61.76 -71.20 35.51
C TYR A 33 61.11 -72.57 35.47
N VAL A 34 61.37 -73.33 34.41
CA VAL A 34 60.78 -74.66 34.18
C VAL A 34 61.87 -75.71 34.29
N THR A 35 61.75 -76.61 35.26
CA THR A 35 62.72 -77.70 35.47
C THR A 35 62.61 -78.75 34.36
N LEU A 36 63.77 -79.19 33.85
CA LEU A 36 63.89 -80.11 32.71
C LEU A 36 64.26 -81.52 33.20
N PHE A 37 63.55 -82.53 32.69
CA PHE A 37 63.76 -83.93 33.05
C PHE A 37 64.12 -84.80 31.83
N ASN A 38 64.93 -85.84 32.03
CA ASN A 38 65.13 -86.92 31.04
C ASN A 38 63.94 -87.91 31.08
N ASN A 39 64.01 -88.96 30.26
CA ASN A 39 62.96 -89.98 30.19
C ASN A 39 62.84 -90.82 31.48
N GLU A 40 63.88 -90.80 32.31
CA GLU A 40 63.98 -91.49 33.59
C GLU A 40 63.49 -90.63 34.78
N GLY A 41 63.11 -89.36 34.54
CA GLY A 41 62.61 -88.44 35.57
C GLY A 41 63.71 -87.74 36.39
N GLU A 42 64.96 -87.80 35.95
CA GLU A 42 66.10 -87.12 36.55
C GLU A 42 66.34 -85.77 35.86
N TRP A 43 66.93 -84.80 36.58
CA TRP A 43 67.27 -83.49 36.02
C TRP A 43 68.22 -83.63 34.83
N ALA A 44 67.85 -83.03 33.69
CA ALA A 44 68.61 -83.18 32.46
C ALA A 44 68.74 -81.87 31.70
N LYS A 45 69.98 -81.52 31.35
CA LYS A 45 70.33 -80.33 30.58
C LYS A 45 69.60 -80.26 29.23
N ASP A 46 69.46 -81.40 28.56
CA ASP A 46 68.75 -81.55 27.28
C ASP A 46 67.35 -82.16 27.46
N GLY A 47 66.83 -82.11 28.69
CA GLY A 47 65.52 -82.65 29.04
C GLY A 47 64.36 -81.80 28.54
N VAL A 48 63.15 -82.28 28.83
CA VAL A 48 61.90 -81.57 28.53
C VAL A 48 61.19 -81.23 29.83
N GLY A 49 60.89 -79.95 30.02
CA GLY A 49 60.04 -79.48 31.11
C GLY A 49 58.60 -79.32 30.64
N GLN A 50 57.66 -79.26 31.58
CA GLN A 50 56.25 -78.97 31.29
C GLN A 50 55.79 -77.79 32.14
N LEU A 51 55.05 -76.86 31.54
CA LEU A 51 54.42 -75.77 32.30
C LEU A 51 53.38 -76.33 33.27
N THR A 52 53.46 -75.93 34.53
CA THR A 52 52.37 -76.12 35.50
C THR A 52 51.34 -74.99 35.37
N LYS A 53 50.16 -75.17 35.98
CA LYS A 53 49.11 -74.14 35.99
C LYS A 53 49.58 -72.83 36.63
N GLU A 54 50.39 -72.90 37.68
CA GLU A 54 50.93 -71.75 38.42
C GLU A 54 51.99 -70.99 37.61
N GLN A 55 52.60 -71.65 36.62
CA GLN A 55 53.60 -71.07 35.74
C GLN A 55 53.00 -70.35 34.53
N ILE A 56 51.67 -70.31 34.39
CA ILE A 56 50.97 -69.61 33.32
C ILE A 56 50.31 -68.34 33.90
N PRO A 57 50.73 -67.14 33.48
CA PRO A 57 50.19 -65.92 34.05
C PRO A 57 48.79 -65.65 33.51
N THR A 58 47.96 -65.04 34.36
CA THR A 58 46.76 -64.35 33.87
C THR A 58 47.16 -63.11 33.09
N THR A 59 46.33 -62.70 32.13
CA THR A 59 46.52 -61.45 31.38
C THR A 59 45.33 -60.53 31.61
N THR A 60 45.61 -59.23 31.73
CA THR A 60 44.59 -58.18 31.88
C THR A 60 44.78 -57.17 30.74
N PRO A 61 43.78 -56.95 29.87
CA PRO A 61 43.85 -55.92 28.85
C PRO A 61 43.97 -54.52 29.47
N ASN A 62 44.60 -53.58 28.77
CA ASN A 62 44.48 -52.16 29.11
C ASN A 62 43.02 -51.70 28.91
N LYS A 63 42.63 -50.58 29.55
CA LYS A 63 41.31 -49.96 29.34
C LYS A 63 41.10 -49.73 27.83
N GLY A 64 39.94 -50.16 27.31
CA GLY A 64 39.62 -50.05 25.89
C GLY A 64 40.12 -51.19 25.01
N TYR A 65 40.72 -52.23 25.58
CA TYR A 65 41.20 -53.40 24.85
C TYR A 65 40.54 -54.69 25.37
N HIS A 66 40.56 -55.75 24.56
CA HIS A 66 40.16 -57.10 24.96
C HIS A 66 41.23 -58.12 24.55
N PHE A 67 41.31 -59.22 25.30
CA PHE A 67 42.26 -60.29 25.00
C PHE A 67 41.86 -61.05 23.74
N VAL A 68 42.82 -61.28 22.84
CA VAL A 68 42.61 -62.00 21.59
C VAL A 68 43.22 -63.39 21.66
N ASN A 69 44.54 -63.47 21.84
CA ASN A 69 45.28 -64.73 21.83
C ASN A 69 46.68 -64.57 22.44
N TRP A 70 47.36 -65.72 22.56
CA TRP A 70 48.80 -65.79 22.82
C TRP A 70 49.56 -66.17 21.54
N THR A 71 50.79 -65.68 21.38
CA THR A 71 51.72 -66.06 20.29
C THR A 71 53.03 -66.57 20.89
N PRO A 72 53.65 -67.67 20.37
CA PRO A 72 53.28 -68.40 19.14
C PRO A 72 52.07 -69.33 19.27
N ALA A 73 51.74 -69.77 20.49
CA ALA A 73 50.55 -70.56 20.78
C ALA A 73 50.09 -70.30 22.22
N THR A 74 48.85 -70.65 22.54
CA THR A 74 48.32 -70.56 23.91
C THR A 74 49.11 -71.45 24.87
N PRO A 75 49.78 -70.88 25.89
CA PRO A 75 50.41 -71.68 26.93
C PRO A 75 49.32 -72.39 27.73
N VAL A 76 49.39 -73.72 27.77
CA VAL A 76 48.50 -74.58 28.55
C VAL A 76 49.31 -75.46 29.49
N GLU A 77 48.68 -75.96 30.55
CA GLU A 77 49.31 -76.94 31.44
C GLU A 77 49.81 -78.16 30.62
N GLY A 78 51.04 -78.59 30.85
CA GLY A 78 51.68 -79.65 30.06
C GLY A 78 52.42 -79.17 28.81
N THR A 79 52.43 -77.87 28.49
CA THR A 79 53.20 -77.32 27.36
C THR A 79 54.68 -77.66 27.54
N LYS A 80 55.25 -78.36 26.55
CA LYS A 80 56.65 -78.83 26.59
C LYS A 80 57.62 -77.70 26.33
N ILE A 81 58.60 -77.54 27.23
CA ILE A 81 59.68 -76.55 27.16
C ILE A 81 61.02 -77.27 27.06
N THR A 82 61.89 -76.79 26.18
CA THR A 82 63.25 -77.32 25.99
C THR A 82 64.27 -76.20 26.20
N ARG A 83 65.53 -76.57 26.47
CA ARG A 83 66.60 -75.61 26.80
C ARG A 83 67.05 -74.72 25.64
N ASN A 84 66.84 -75.13 24.39
CA ASN A 84 67.49 -74.56 23.20
C ASN A 84 66.86 -73.26 22.64
N GLY A 85 66.07 -72.54 23.44
CA GLY A 85 65.65 -71.19 23.07
C GLY A 85 64.81 -70.56 24.17
N THR A 86 65.03 -69.28 24.45
CA THR A 86 64.15 -68.49 25.32
C THR A 86 62.73 -68.54 24.76
N THR A 87 61.85 -69.33 25.37
CA THR A 87 60.46 -69.43 24.93
C THR A 87 59.75 -68.17 25.41
N THR A 88 59.26 -67.36 24.49
CA THR A 88 58.51 -66.14 24.79
C THR A 88 57.06 -66.32 24.38
N PHE A 89 56.14 -66.17 25.32
CA PHE A 89 54.70 -66.08 25.03
C PHE A 89 54.27 -64.61 25.10
N THR A 90 53.58 -64.13 24.07
CA THR A 90 53.05 -62.76 24.03
C THR A 90 51.53 -62.79 24.06
N ALA A 91 50.91 -62.16 25.07
CA ALA A 91 49.48 -61.93 25.13
C ALA A 91 49.12 -60.71 24.27
N ASN A 92 48.32 -60.92 23.23
CA ASN A 92 47.88 -59.86 22.33
C ASN A 92 46.48 -59.39 22.72
N HIS A 93 46.32 -58.07 22.85
CA HIS A 93 45.03 -57.43 23.08
C HIS A 93 44.70 -56.49 21.92
N ALA A 94 43.49 -56.62 21.37
CA ALA A 94 42.99 -55.75 20.31
C ALA A 94 42.18 -54.61 20.91
N ILE A 95 42.21 -53.46 20.26
CA ILE A 95 41.38 -52.32 20.65
C ILE A 95 39.91 -52.68 20.48
N ASN A 96 39.08 -52.26 21.43
CA ASN A 96 37.65 -52.39 21.32
C ASN A 96 37.14 -51.44 20.25
N THR A 97 36.18 -51.90 19.46
CA THR A 97 35.41 -51.06 18.55
C THR A 97 33.98 -50.95 19.06
N TYR A 98 33.35 -49.82 18.78
CA TYR A 98 31.99 -49.51 19.20
C TYR A 98 31.18 -48.95 18.04
N SER A 99 29.87 -48.90 18.26
CA SER A 99 28.88 -48.28 17.38
C SER A 99 28.30 -47.01 18.00
N ALA A 100 27.99 -46.04 17.13
CA ALA A 100 27.39 -44.77 17.50
C ALA A 100 26.32 -44.34 16.47
N THR A 101 25.51 -43.36 16.86
CA THR A 101 24.48 -42.76 15.99
C THR A 101 24.74 -41.27 15.77
N VAL A 102 24.54 -40.81 14.54
CA VAL A 102 24.52 -39.38 14.20
C VAL A 102 23.08 -38.95 14.00
N ASN A 103 22.58 -38.05 14.84
CA ASN A 103 21.22 -37.54 14.76
C ASN A 103 21.19 -36.19 14.03
N TYR A 104 20.14 -35.93 13.26
CA TYR A 104 19.94 -34.67 12.54
C TYR A 104 18.78 -33.92 13.18
N ILE A 105 19.09 -32.82 13.86
CA ILE A 105 18.18 -32.13 14.77
C ILE A 105 17.93 -30.70 14.26
N ASP A 106 16.67 -30.28 14.29
CA ASP A 106 16.32 -28.87 14.23
C ASP A 106 16.73 -28.20 15.54
N GLU A 107 17.69 -27.28 15.48
CA GLU A 107 18.23 -26.52 16.61
C GLU A 107 17.14 -25.75 17.36
N ASP A 108 16.12 -25.26 16.64
CA ASP A 108 15.11 -24.36 17.19
C ASP A 108 14.00 -25.13 17.91
N SER A 109 13.57 -26.29 17.37
CA SER A 109 12.50 -27.11 17.98
C SER A 109 12.99 -28.34 18.74
N GLY A 110 14.24 -28.75 18.56
CA GLY A 110 14.82 -29.97 19.12
C GLY A 110 14.33 -31.27 18.45
N LYS A 111 13.60 -31.19 17.34
CA LYS A 111 13.05 -32.36 16.65
C LYS A 111 14.04 -32.99 15.69
N GLU A 112 13.95 -34.30 15.50
CA GLU A 112 14.67 -35.01 14.44
C GLU A 112 14.05 -34.67 13.07
N ILE A 113 14.89 -34.26 12.13
CA ILE A 113 14.48 -33.77 10.79
C ILE A 113 14.94 -34.67 9.65
N ALA A 114 15.85 -35.61 9.93
CA ALA A 114 16.26 -36.62 8.97
C ALA A 114 16.68 -37.91 9.71
N PRO A 115 16.54 -39.09 9.08
CA PRO A 115 16.91 -40.35 9.71
C PRO A 115 18.36 -40.34 10.19
N ALA A 116 18.56 -40.80 11.44
CA ALA A 116 19.88 -40.98 12.02
C ALA A 116 20.78 -41.90 11.19
N THR A 117 22.08 -41.60 11.19
CA THR A 117 23.11 -42.42 10.52
C THR A 117 23.80 -43.31 11.55
N HIS A 118 23.81 -44.62 11.32
CA HIS A 118 24.60 -45.55 12.13
C HIS A 118 26.06 -45.58 11.67
N VAL A 119 26.98 -45.46 12.64
CA VAL A 119 28.43 -45.56 12.42
C VAL A 119 28.95 -46.71 13.28
N ALA A 120 29.62 -47.66 12.64
CA ALA A 120 30.16 -48.86 13.29
C ALA A 120 31.70 -48.86 13.28
N ASP A 121 32.28 -49.82 13.99
CA ASP A 121 33.72 -50.10 13.99
C ASP A 121 34.61 -48.92 14.44
N ILE A 122 34.10 -48.07 15.33
CA ILE A 122 34.85 -46.92 15.88
C ILE A 122 35.75 -47.39 17.01
N GLU A 123 37.07 -47.26 16.86
CA GLU A 123 38.03 -47.63 17.92
C GLU A 123 37.79 -46.85 19.23
N HIS A 124 38.06 -47.46 20.38
CA HIS A 124 38.00 -46.81 21.69
C HIS A 124 38.83 -45.52 21.72
N ASP A 125 38.30 -44.51 22.39
CA ASP A 125 38.90 -43.17 22.55
C ASP A 125 39.07 -42.39 21.22
N LYS A 126 38.43 -42.82 20.12
CA LYS A 126 38.34 -42.00 18.90
C LYS A 126 37.23 -40.97 18.98
N GLU A 127 37.50 -39.78 18.45
CA GLU A 127 36.50 -38.73 18.30
C GLU A 127 35.65 -38.97 17.05
N LEU A 128 34.33 -38.91 17.23
CA LEU A 128 33.35 -38.81 16.16
C LEU A 128 32.95 -37.34 16.01
N ASP A 129 33.31 -36.75 14.87
CA ASP A 129 33.02 -35.35 14.55
C ASP A 129 31.73 -35.26 13.72
N GLY A 130 30.65 -34.71 14.28
CA GLY A 130 29.38 -34.58 13.59
C GLY A 130 29.46 -33.76 12.29
N ASN A 131 30.45 -32.85 12.17
CA ASN A 131 30.63 -32.03 10.97
C ASN A 131 30.90 -32.89 9.72
N THR A 132 31.54 -34.05 9.85
CA THR A 132 31.82 -34.93 8.70
C THR A 132 30.56 -35.62 8.16
N TYR A 133 29.46 -35.53 8.89
CA TYR A 133 28.16 -36.14 8.55
C TYR A 133 27.10 -35.09 8.17
N ALA A 134 27.46 -33.81 8.18
CA ALA A 134 26.58 -32.76 7.68
C ALA A 134 26.24 -33.02 6.20
N LYS A 135 24.95 -32.99 5.90
CA LYS A 135 24.37 -33.20 4.56
C LYS A 135 23.34 -32.12 4.26
N ALA A 136 23.00 -31.93 2.99
CA ALA A 136 21.88 -31.09 2.60
C ALA A 136 20.56 -31.75 3.07
N ILE A 137 19.70 -30.95 3.70
CA ILE A 137 18.36 -31.34 4.13
C ILE A 137 17.40 -30.29 3.56
N ASP A 138 16.37 -30.73 2.85
CA ASP A 138 15.42 -29.84 2.17
C ASP A 138 14.69 -28.94 3.18
N GLY A 139 14.73 -27.62 2.96
CA GLY A 139 14.17 -26.62 3.85
C GLY A 139 15.00 -26.29 5.11
N TYR A 140 16.26 -26.73 5.19
CA TYR A 140 17.11 -26.54 6.36
C TYR A 140 18.56 -26.17 6.01
N ALA A 141 19.12 -25.20 6.73
CA ALA A 141 20.52 -24.82 6.69
C ALA A 141 21.29 -25.41 7.88
N PHE A 142 22.49 -25.94 7.61
CA PHE A 142 23.39 -26.46 8.64
C PHE A 142 23.87 -25.32 9.56
N THR A 143 23.82 -25.51 10.87
CA THR A 143 24.28 -24.50 11.84
C THR A 143 25.57 -24.92 12.53
N GLN A 144 25.57 -26.08 13.18
CA GLN A 144 26.69 -26.59 13.96
C GLN A 144 26.59 -28.10 14.17
N ALA A 145 27.65 -28.72 14.70
CA ALA A 145 27.62 -30.13 15.09
C ALA A 145 28.48 -30.39 16.33
N GLU A 146 28.09 -31.40 17.11
CA GLU A 146 28.84 -31.88 18.26
C GLU A 146 30.06 -32.72 17.86
N LYS A 147 30.96 -32.92 18.84
CA LYS A 147 32.03 -33.91 18.78
C LYS A 147 32.02 -34.76 20.03
N VAL A 148 32.15 -36.07 19.88
CA VAL A 148 32.06 -37.02 21.00
C VAL A 148 33.18 -38.04 20.92
N THR A 149 33.91 -38.25 22.02
CA THR A 149 34.89 -39.34 22.15
C THR A 149 34.17 -40.65 22.46
N ILE A 150 34.29 -41.63 21.56
CA ILE A 150 33.57 -42.90 21.65
C ILE A 150 34.30 -43.86 22.60
N THR A 151 33.59 -44.25 23.66
CA THR A 151 34.14 -45.13 24.71
C THR A 151 33.28 -46.37 24.98
N GLN A 152 32.06 -46.40 24.46
CA GLN A 152 31.07 -47.47 24.62
C GLN A 152 30.05 -47.41 23.46
N ASP A 153 29.23 -48.46 23.31
CA ASP A 153 28.13 -48.49 22.34
C ASP A 153 26.99 -47.52 22.68
N ASN A 154 26.16 -47.22 21.68
CA ASN A 154 24.95 -46.40 21.78
C ASN A 154 25.20 -44.94 22.19
N MET A 155 26.43 -44.45 22.02
CA MET A 155 26.71 -43.02 22.09
C MET A 155 26.13 -42.33 20.85
N ALA A 156 25.72 -41.07 21.00
CA ALA A 156 25.16 -40.27 19.91
C ALA A 156 25.91 -38.96 19.75
N VAL A 157 25.92 -38.43 18.53
CA VAL A 157 26.39 -37.08 18.19
C VAL A 157 25.28 -36.36 17.42
N ASN A 158 24.98 -35.12 17.81
CA ASN A 158 23.93 -34.35 17.14
C ASN A 158 24.55 -33.38 16.11
N VAL A 159 23.90 -33.31 14.94
CA VAL A 159 24.15 -32.33 13.89
C VAL A 159 22.92 -31.43 13.81
N TYR A 160 23.14 -30.13 14.01
CA TYR A 160 22.08 -29.14 14.14
C TYR A 160 21.87 -28.35 12.86
N TYR A 161 20.60 -28.07 12.60
CA TYR A 161 20.13 -27.30 11.45
C TYR A 161 19.04 -26.32 11.90
N SER A 162 18.77 -25.32 11.09
CA SER A 162 17.61 -24.44 11.27
C SER A 162 16.86 -24.30 9.96
N VAL A 163 15.57 -23.95 10.05
CA VAL A 163 14.72 -23.72 8.88
C VAL A 163 15.37 -22.69 7.95
N ASP A 164 15.37 -23.01 6.67
CA ASP A 164 15.87 -22.21 5.54
C ASP A 164 14.91 -22.44 4.38
N VAL A 165 13.93 -21.55 4.25
CA VAL A 165 12.93 -21.60 3.15
C VAL A 165 12.79 -20.26 2.43
N VAL A 166 13.50 -19.23 2.89
CA VAL A 166 13.53 -17.90 2.24
C VAL A 166 14.95 -17.48 1.93
N GLY A 167 15.08 -16.47 1.07
CA GLY A 167 16.38 -16.08 0.53
C GLY A 167 16.51 -14.59 0.26
N THR A 168 17.76 -14.16 0.20
CA THR A 168 18.13 -12.77 -0.07
C THR A 168 17.97 -12.35 -1.54
N ASP A 169 17.78 -13.30 -2.48
CA ASP A 169 17.49 -13.00 -3.89
C ASP A 169 16.05 -12.46 -4.07
N PRO A 170 15.87 -11.18 -4.42
CA PRO A 170 14.55 -10.58 -4.58
C PRO A 170 13.72 -11.17 -5.73
N ASN A 171 14.33 -11.85 -6.70
CA ASN A 171 13.58 -12.52 -7.76
C ASN A 171 13.03 -13.88 -7.32
N ASN A 172 13.63 -14.47 -6.28
CA ASN A 172 13.27 -15.78 -5.74
C ASN A 172 13.29 -15.75 -4.20
N PRO A 173 12.50 -14.86 -3.56
CA PRO A 173 12.60 -14.64 -2.11
C PRO A 173 12.11 -15.82 -1.27
N ASP A 174 11.36 -16.75 -1.88
CA ASP A 174 10.86 -17.99 -1.26
C ASP A 174 11.72 -19.21 -1.63
N GLN A 175 13.00 -18.99 -1.96
CA GLN A 175 13.99 -20.05 -2.18
C GLN A 175 15.07 -19.99 -1.10
N PRO A 176 15.52 -21.14 -0.58
CA PRO A 176 16.57 -21.18 0.44
C PRO A 176 17.88 -20.63 -0.09
N ASP A 177 18.65 -19.95 0.77
CA ASP A 177 19.96 -19.39 0.43
C ASP A 177 21.12 -19.92 1.30
N GLY A 178 20.85 -20.93 2.13
CA GLY A 178 21.82 -21.53 3.03
C GLY A 178 22.01 -20.75 4.33
N ILE A 179 21.26 -19.66 4.53
CA ILE A 179 21.25 -18.89 5.76
C ILE A 179 19.95 -19.21 6.49
N PRO A 180 20.00 -19.63 7.76
CA PRO A 180 18.80 -19.85 8.54
C PRO A 180 17.85 -18.63 8.55
N ASP A 181 16.57 -18.85 8.31
CA ASP A 181 15.52 -17.82 8.24
C ASP A 181 15.47 -16.94 9.49
N LYS A 182 15.81 -17.52 10.66
CA LYS A 182 15.87 -16.80 11.93
C LYS A 182 16.84 -15.60 11.88
N TYR A 183 17.87 -15.66 11.04
CA TYR A 183 18.85 -14.61 10.81
C TYR A 183 18.55 -13.71 9.61
N GLN A 184 17.39 -13.85 8.96
CA GLN A 184 16.97 -12.97 7.87
C GLN A 184 15.77 -12.12 8.28
N ALA A 185 15.65 -10.91 7.75
CA ALA A 185 14.52 -10.02 7.99
C ALA A 185 13.83 -9.66 6.68
N GLU A 186 12.51 -9.73 6.68
CA GLU A 186 11.69 -9.41 5.51
C GLU A 186 11.64 -7.89 5.27
N VAL A 187 11.77 -7.50 4.01
CA VAL A 187 11.53 -6.13 3.55
C VAL A 187 10.50 -6.17 2.44
N THR A 188 9.42 -5.40 2.59
CA THR A 188 8.31 -5.35 1.64
C THR A 188 8.23 -4.02 0.91
N PHE A 189 7.76 -4.08 -0.33
CA PHE A 189 7.59 -2.94 -1.22
C PHE A 189 6.20 -2.95 -1.84
N ALA A 190 5.55 -1.80 -1.85
CA ALA A 190 4.26 -1.57 -2.49
C ALA A 190 4.32 -0.34 -3.38
N ALA A 191 3.33 -0.16 -4.25
CA ALA A 191 3.15 1.05 -5.04
C ALA A 191 1.71 1.53 -5.00
N VAL A 192 1.53 2.86 -4.99
CA VAL A 192 0.25 3.54 -5.20
C VAL A 192 0.30 4.20 -6.58
N ASN A 193 -0.70 3.92 -7.43
CA ASN A 193 -0.79 4.39 -8.82
C ASN A 193 0.44 4.08 -9.69
N GLY A 194 1.03 2.91 -9.46
CA GLY A 194 2.17 2.38 -10.20
C GLY A 194 2.47 0.95 -9.79
N ALA A 195 3.65 0.47 -10.13
CA ALA A 195 4.15 -0.85 -9.81
C ALA A 195 5.61 -0.80 -9.33
N VAL A 196 6.02 -1.84 -8.61
CA VAL A 196 7.41 -2.14 -8.24
C VAL A 196 7.87 -3.41 -8.96
N SER A 197 9.17 -3.52 -9.28
CA SER A 197 9.72 -4.68 -9.99
C SER A 197 9.63 -6.00 -9.20
N PHE A 198 9.63 -5.92 -7.87
CA PHE A 198 9.35 -7.01 -6.93
C PHE A 198 8.79 -6.41 -5.64
N ASN A 199 8.01 -7.18 -4.89
CA ASN A 199 7.27 -6.69 -3.72
C ASN A 199 7.89 -7.12 -2.38
N ARG A 200 8.93 -7.96 -2.39
CA ARG A 200 9.55 -8.50 -1.18
C ARG A 200 10.99 -8.92 -1.43
N THR A 201 11.81 -8.84 -0.39
CA THR A 201 13.16 -9.41 -0.31
C THR A 201 13.53 -9.64 1.15
N TYR A 202 14.67 -10.26 1.41
CA TYR A 202 15.18 -10.49 2.76
C TYR A 202 16.59 -9.96 2.90
N VAL A 203 16.94 -9.47 4.09
CA VAL A 203 18.31 -9.08 4.44
C VAL A 203 18.84 -9.95 5.56
N THR A 204 20.11 -10.32 5.48
CA THR A 204 20.78 -11.08 6.55
C THR A 204 21.18 -10.16 7.70
N LEU A 205 20.94 -10.60 8.93
CA LEU A 205 21.21 -9.87 10.16
C LEU A 205 22.55 -10.28 10.76
N TYR A 206 23.40 -9.29 11.02
CA TYR A 206 24.71 -9.50 11.64
C TYR A 206 24.87 -8.73 12.96
N MET A 207 25.55 -9.33 13.91
CA MET A 207 26.09 -8.69 15.12
C MET A 207 27.54 -9.16 15.25
N ASP A 208 28.49 -8.24 15.37
CA ASP A 208 29.92 -8.55 15.46
C ASP A 208 30.43 -9.48 14.33
N ASN A 209 29.93 -9.28 13.10
CA ASN A 209 30.21 -10.08 11.90
C ASN A 209 29.75 -11.56 11.97
N VAL A 210 28.85 -11.90 12.89
CA VAL A 210 28.24 -13.23 13.00
C VAL A 210 26.72 -13.10 12.82
N TYR A 211 26.09 -14.13 12.24
CA TYR A 211 24.64 -14.20 12.14
C TYR A 211 23.99 -14.07 13.51
N SER A 212 23.01 -13.18 13.64
CA SER A 212 22.37 -12.91 14.93
C SER A 212 20.94 -12.41 14.77
N VAL A 213 20.02 -12.99 15.54
CA VAL A 213 18.61 -12.55 15.60
C VAL A 213 18.47 -11.12 16.17
N LYS A 214 19.47 -10.64 16.90
CA LYS A 214 19.55 -9.26 17.43
C LYS A 214 20.37 -8.34 16.52
N GLY A 215 20.87 -8.86 15.40
CA GLY A 215 21.72 -8.15 14.46
C GLY A 215 20.97 -7.12 13.63
N ILE A 216 21.74 -6.47 12.76
CA ILE A 216 21.26 -5.50 11.78
C ILE A 216 21.63 -6.00 10.39
N GLY A 217 20.69 -5.92 9.47
CA GLY A 217 20.88 -6.14 8.04
C GLY A 217 20.83 -4.84 7.27
N PHE A 218 21.32 -4.88 6.03
CA PHE A 218 21.39 -3.75 5.13
C PHE A 218 20.92 -4.18 3.74
N LEU A 219 20.18 -3.32 3.06
CA LEU A 219 19.76 -3.56 1.68
C LEU A 219 20.98 -3.50 0.74
N SER A 220 20.95 -4.28 -0.33
CA SER A 220 21.83 -4.08 -1.49
C SER A 220 21.09 -3.41 -2.64
N ASN A 221 21.83 -2.91 -3.65
CA ASN A 221 21.22 -2.30 -4.83
C ASN A 221 20.23 -3.21 -5.55
N GLN A 222 20.48 -4.52 -5.55
CA GLN A 222 19.59 -5.49 -6.20
C GLN A 222 18.27 -5.66 -5.43
N GLN A 223 18.28 -5.40 -4.13
CA GLN A 223 17.15 -5.55 -3.21
C GLN A 223 16.30 -4.28 -3.10
N ILE A 224 16.63 -3.24 -3.88
CA ILE A 224 15.81 -2.04 -4.02
C ILE A 224 15.10 -2.13 -5.38
N PRO A 225 13.76 -2.24 -5.42
CA PRO A 225 13.05 -2.41 -6.67
C PRO A 225 13.03 -1.11 -7.46
N THR A 226 12.92 -1.23 -8.79
CA THR A 226 12.58 -0.09 -9.63
C THR A 226 11.08 0.18 -9.58
N THR A 227 10.68 1.42 -9.81
CA THR A 227 9.27 1.84 -9.82
C THR A 227 8.83 2.21 -11.24
N THR A 228 7.63 1.79 -11.63
CA THR A 228 7.00 2.20 -12.89
C THR A 228 5.66 2.87 -12.58
N PRO A 229 5.49 4.18 -12.87
CA PRO A 229 4.20 4.84 -12.71
C PRO A 229 3.15 4.25 -13.67
N ASN A 230 1.88 4.29 -13.28
CA ASN A 230 0.78 4.05 -14.22
C ASN A 230 0.72 5.18 -15.27
N GLU A 231 0.04 4.93 -16.40
CA GLU A 231 -0.21 5.96 -17.41
C GLU A 231 -0.89 7.19 -16.78
N GLY A 232 -0.33 8.37 -17.07
CA GLY A 232 -0.81 9.63 -16.50
C GLY A 232 -0.29 9.95 -15.09
N TYR A 233 0.63 9.16 -14.54
CA TYR A 233 1.25 9.41 -13.23
C TYR A 233 2.78 9.59 -13.35
N HIS A 234 3.39 10.18 -12.31
CA HIS A 234 4.85 10.25 -12.16
C HIS A 234 5.26 9.88 -10.72
N PHE A 235 6.48 9.36 -10.58
CA PHE A 235 7.03 9.03 -9.26
C PHE A 235 7.30 10.29 -8.45
N VAL A 236 6.90 10.28 -7.17
CA VAL A 236 7.09 11.40 -6.25
C VAL A 236 8.12 11.05 -5.19
N ASN A 237 7.85 10.01 -4.40
CA ASN A 237 8.69 9.60 -3.29
C ASN A 237 8.36 8.20 -2.82
N TRP A 238 9.21 7.70 -1.93
CA TRP A 238 8.92 6.55 -1.09
C TRP A 238 8.42 7.00 0.29
N SER A 239 7.50 6.22 0.87
CA SER A 239 7.05 6.35 2.26
C SER A 239 7.37 5.08 3.05
N PRO A 240 7.74 5.18 4.34
CA PRO A 240 7.88 6.40 5.13
C PRO A 240 9.10 7.26 4.75
N MET A 241 10.06 6.70 4.02
CA MET A 241 11.23 7.41 3.45
C MET A 241 11.85 6.52 2.35
N GLU A 242 12.88 7.03 1.67
CA GLU A 242 13.60 6.31 0.61
C GLU A 242 14.29 5.02 1.12
N PRO A 243 14.15 3.88 0.41
CA PRO A 243 14.98 2.71 0.64
C PRO A 243 16.41 2.98 0.18
N ALA A 244 17.40 2.64 1.01
CA ALA A 244 18.81 2.89 0.75
C ALA A 244 19.68 1.73 1.24
N ILE A 245 20.84 1.54 0.62
CA ILE A 245 21.75 0.40 0.88
C ILE A 245 22.41 0.42 2.27
N ASP A 246 22.46 1.57 2.92
CA ASP A 246 23.02 1.75 4.27
C ASP A 246 21.94 1.78 5.35
N ARG A 247 20.69 1.48 4.98
CA ARG A 247 19.59 1.46 5.92
C ARG A 247 19.65 0.22 6.80
N SER A 248 19.74 0.46 8.10
CA SER A 248 19.65 -0.58 9.12
C SER A 248 18.24 -1.19 9.16
N ILE A 249 18.17 -2.51 9.02
CA ILE A 249 16.97 -3.32 9.15
C ILE A 249 17.16 -4.29 10.31
N THR A 250 16.20 -4.33 11.22
CA THR A 250 16.18 -5.26 12.35
C THR A 250 15.28 -6.46 12.02
N LYS A 251 15.17 -7.45 12.91
CA LYS A 251 14.31 -8.63 12.70
C LYS A 251 12.84 -8.30 12.47
N GLN A 252 12.37 -7.13 12.92
CA GLN A 252 11.03 -6.61 12.65
C GLN A 252 10.78 -6.30 11.16
N GLY A 253 11.83 -6.23 10.35
CA GLY A 253 11.74 -5.93 8.93
C GLY A 253 11.50 -4.45 8.63
N ALA A 254 11.13 -4.16 7.39
CA ALA A 254 10.71 -2.83 6.96
C ALA A 254 9.68 -2.90 5.81
N ALA A 255 8.92 -1.83 5.66
CA ALA A 255 7.96 -1.67 4.58
C ALA A 255 8.12 -0.32 3.91
N PHE A 256 8.02 -0.31 2.59
CA PHE A 256 8.19 0.85 1.74
C PHE A 256 7.06 0.95 0.72
N THR A 257 6.59 2.16 0.44
CA THR A 257 5.55 2.41 -0.57
C THR A 257 6.01 3.48 -1.54
N ALA A 258 6.07 3.14 -2.83
CA ALA A 258 6.33 4.08 -3.92
C ALA A 258 5.05 4.84 -4.26
N ASN A 259 5.05 6.15 -4.04
CA ASN A 259 3.92 7.01 -4.33
C ASN A 259 4.09 7.66 -5.70
N HIS A 260 3.02 7.58 -6.50
CA HIS A 260 2.95 8.25 -7.78
C HIS A 260 1.78 9.24 -7.78
N ALA A 261 2.03 10.49 -8.17
CA ALA A 261 1.02 11.52 -8.28
C ALA A 261 0.52 11.62 -9.73
N ILE A 262 -0.76 11.97 -9.89
CA ILE A 262 -1.33 12.22 -11.20
C ILE A 262 -0.61 13.40 -11.84
N ASN A 263 -0.32 13.29 -13.13
CA ASN A 263 0.26 14.38 -13.90
C ASN A 263 -0.78 15.48 -14.05
N THR A 264 -0.32 16.73 -13.99
CA THR A 264 -1.16 17.89 -14.25
C THR A 264 -0.63 18.65 -15.45
N TYR A 265 -1.54 19.15 -16.28
CA TYR A 265 -1.24 19.86 -17.51
C TYR A 265 -1.89 21.23 -17.55
N SER A 266 -1.47 22.00 -18.54
CA SER A 266 -2.05 23.27 -18.95
C SER A 266 -2.82 23.14 -20.26
N ALA A 267 -3.93 23.87 -20.35
CA ALA A 267 -4.74 23.98 -21.56
C ALA A 267 -5.13 25.43 -21.83
N THR A 268 -5.45 25.73 -23.08
CA THR A 268 -5.88 27.06 -23.53
C THR A 268 -7.29 26.98 -24.08
N VAL A 269 -8.20 27.78 -23.52
CA VAL A 269 -9.54 27.99 -24.06
C VAL A 269 -9.51 29.23 -24.95
N ARG A 270 -9.94 29.08 -26.22
CA ARG A 270 -9.96 30.17 -27.20
C ARG A 270 -11.39 30.54 -27.56
N PHE A 271 -11.65 31.83 -27.76
CA PHE A 271 -12.97 32.34 -28.14
C PHE A 271 -12.95 32.73 -29.62
N ILE A 272 -13.66 31.96 -30.45
CA ILE A 272 -13.53 31.99 -31.90
C ILE A 272 -14.85 32.40 -32.55
N ASP A 273 -14.79 33.28 -33.52
CA ASP A 273 -15.86 33.50 -34.49
C ASP A 273 -15.94 32.29 -35.42
N GLU A 274 -17.03 31.53 -35.38
CA GLU A 274 -17.16 30.30 -36.17
C GLU A 274 -17.27 30.54 -37.68
N ASP A 275 -17.67 31.75 -38.09
CA ASP A 275 -17.90 32.07 -39.49
C ASP A 275 -16.59 32.38 -40.24
N ASN A 276 -15.58 32.87 -39.53
CA ASN A 276 -14.29 33.28 -40.12
C ASN A 276 -13.04 32.77 -39.41
N GLY A 277 -13.18 32.11 -38.25
CA GLY A 277 -12.08 31.52 -37.47
C GLY A 277 -11.22 32.51 -36.68
N THR A 278 -11.63 33.78 -36.60
CA THR A 278 -10.88 34.83 -35.88
C THR A 278 -11.10 34.71 -34.38
N GLU A 279 -10.06 35.02 -33.60
CA GLU A 279 -10.16 35.11 -32.15
C GLU A 279 -10.79 36.46 -31.75
N ILE A 280 -11.90 36.39 -31.03
CA ILE A 280 -12.78 37.55 -30.73
C ILE A 280 -12.72 37.99 -29.27
N ALA A 281 -12.05 37.22 -28.42
CA ALA A 281 -11.74 37.59 -27.04
C ALA A 281 -10.43 36.92 -26.60
N PRO A 282 -9.72 37.47 -25.59
CA PRO A 282 -8.47 36.91 -25.11
C PRO A 282 -8.64 35.46 -24.63
N ALA A 283 -7.74 34.57 -25.04
CA ALA A 283 -7.72 33.20 -24.56
C ALA A 283 -7.52 33.08 -23.04
N GLU A 284 -8.15 32.07 -22.45
CA GLU A 284 -8.02 31.70 -21.04
C GLU A 284 -7.04 30.52 -20.89
N THR A 285 -6.07 30.62 -19.99
CA THR A 285 -5.16 29.52 -19.67
C THR A 285 -5.61 28.83 -18.38
N ILE A 286 -5.87 27.53 -18.47
CA ILE A 286 -6.20 26.67 -17.34
C ILE A 286 -4.97 25.84 -17.00
N ASN A 287 -4.54 25.90 -15.74
CA ASN A 287 -3.38 25.16 -15.24
C ASN A 287 -3.82 24.11 -14.22
N GLY A 288 -2.98 23.10 -14.00
CA GLY A 288 -3.21 22.11 -12.95
C GLY A 288 -4.30 21.09 -13.29
N ILE A 289 -4.60 20.88 -14.58
CA ILE A 289 -5.62 19.94 -15.01
C ILE A 289 -5.08 18.51 -14.92
N GLU A 290 -5.72 17.66 -14.12
CA GLU A 290 -5.34 16.26 -13.97
C GLU A 290 -5.39 15.49 -15.30
N HIS A 291 -4.43 14.57 -15.49
CA HIS A 291 -4.38 13.68 -16.64
C HIS A 291 -5.71 12.94 -16.86
N GLY A 292 -6.23 12.98 -18.08
CA GLY A 292 -7.48 12.32 -18.45
C GLY A 292 -8.74 13.13 -18.10
N PHE A 293 -8.62 14.32 -17.50
CA PHE A 293 -9.77 15.18 -17.24
C PHE A 293 -10.38 15.71 -18.54
N ILE A 294 -11.72 15.79 -18.59
CA ILE A 294 -12.44 16.34 -19.74
C ILE A 294 -12.65 17.83 -19.53
N LEU A 295 -11.94 18.65 -20.31
CA LEU A 295 -12.16 20.08 -20.37
C LEU A 295 -13.31 20.38 -21.33
N ASN A 296 -14.42 20.92 -20.80
CA ASN A 296 -15.60 21.30 -21.57
C ASN A 296 -15.61 22.80 -21.86
N GLY A 297 -15.41 23.19 -23.12
CA GLY A 297 -15.35 24.61 -23.51
C GLY A 297 -16.63 25.38 -23.23
N ALA A 298 -17.81 24.73 -23.25
CA ALA A 298 -19.08 25.42 -23.00
C ALA A 298 -19.19 25.99 -21.58
N ALA A 299 -18.49 25.38 -20.61
CA ALA A 299 -18.41 25.86 -19.23
C ALA A 299 -17.61 27.17 -19.09
N HIS A 300 -16.75 27.46 -20.08
CA HIS A 300 -15.89 28.64 -20.11
C HIS A 300 -16.46 29.77 -20.97
N ARG A 301 -17.70 29.65 -21.45
CA ARG A 301 -18.33 30.70 -22.26
C ARG A 301 -18.38 32.03 -21.51
N ILE A 302 -18.19 33.12 -22.23
CA ILE A 302 -18.24 34.50 -21.74
C ILE A 302 -19.21 35.31 -22.59
N ALA A 303 -19.71 36.43 -22.06
CA ALA A 303 -20.48 37.37 -22.85
C ALA A 303 -19.55 38.21 -23.72
N ILE A 304 -19.73 38.15 -25.05
CA ILE A 304 -18.96 38.93 -26.03
C ILE A 304 -19.94 39.87 -26.72
N THR A 305 -19.68 41.17 -26.68
CA THR A 305 -20.58 42.17 -27.28
C THR A 305 -20.67 41.97 -28.79
N GLY A 306 -21.90 41.87 -29.31
CA GLY A 306 -22.16 41.66 -30.74
C GLY A 306 -22.06 40.20 -31.20
N TYR A 307 -21.98 39.23 -30.27
CA TYR A 307 -21.78 37.82 -30.56
C TYR A 307 -22.66 36.93 -29.69
N ALA A 308 -23.25 35.90 -30.29
CA ALA A 308 -24.02 34.86 -29.61
C ALA A 308 -23.23 33.53 -29.61
N PHE A 309 -23.27 32.82 -28.48
CA PHE A 309 -22.66 31.50 -28.33
C PHE A 309 -23.35 30.47 -29.25
N THR A 310 -22.56 29.64 -29.92
CA THR A 310 -23.09 28.60 -30.83
C THR A 310 -22.79 27.20 -30.32
N THR A 311 -21.51 26.86 -30.18
CA THR A 311 -21.04 25.55 -29.73
C THR A 311 -19.66 25.65 -29.07
N ALA A 312 -19.17 24.55 -28.50
CA ALA A 312 -17.82 24.47 -27.96
C ALA A 312 -17.24 23.07 -28.10
N ASP A 313 -15.92 23.00 -28.18
CA ASP A 313 -15.18 21.75 -28.16
C ASP A 313 -15.12 21.15 -26.74
N THR A 314 -14.85 19.85 -26.70
CA THR A 314 -14.44 19.14 -25.49
C THR A 314 -13.13 18.42 -25.76
N ALA A 315 -12.19 18.45 -24.82
CA ALA A 315 -10.93 17.73 -24.95
C ALA A 315 -10.61 16.93 -23.69
N ILE A 316 -10.07 15.72 -23.88
CA ILE A 316 -9.43 14.95 -22.81
C ILE A 316 -7.99 15.48 -22.68
N ILE A 317 -7.60 15.88 -21.48
CA ILE A 317 -6.32 16.54 -21.23
C ILE A 317 -5.28 15.51 -20.81
N GLU A 318 -4.39 15.14 -21.73
CA GLU A 318 -3.33 14.14 -21.51
C GLU A 318 -1.92 14.74 -21.71
N ARG A 319 -1.84 16.01 -22.12
CA ARG A 319 -0.61 16.74 -22.39
C ARG A 319 -0.82 18.26 -22.33
N ASP A 320 0.27 18.99 -22.16
CA ASP A 320 0.27 20.45 -22.22
C ASP A 320 -0.13 20.99 -23.59
N HIS A 321 -0.60 22.25 -23.57
CA HIS A 321 -0.99 23.03 -24.75
C HIS A 321 -2.18 22.43 -25.52
N ALA A 322 -3.04 21.65 -24.85
CA ALA A 322 -4.34 21.31 -25.39
C ALA A 322 -5.14 22.60 -25.66
N ILE A 323 -5.83 22.67 -26.80
CA ILE A 323 -6.65 23.82 -27.19
C ILE A 323 -8.10 23.37 -27.22
N VAL A 324 -8.97 24.14 -26.56
CA VAL A 324 -10.42 23.97 -26.59
C VAL A 324 -11.03 25.26 -27.13
N ASN A 325 -11.78 25.20 -28.22
CA ASN A 325 -12.41 26.39 -28.79
C ASN A 325 -13.85 26.52 -28.30
N VAL A 326 -14.26 27.76 -28.04
CA VAL A 326 -15.63 28.17 -27.78
C VAL A 326 -16.04 29.07 -28.93
N TYR A 327 -17.10 28.67 -29.61
CA TYR A 327 -17.53 29.25 -30.88
C TYR A 327 -18.71 30.21 -30.67
N TYR A 328 -18.64 31.32 -31.40
CA TYR A 328 -19.67 32.35 -31.44
C TYR A 328 -19.90 32.80 -32.88
N SER A 329 -21.07 33.37 -33.13
CA SER A 329 -21.38 34.07 -34.38
C SER A 329 -21.91 35.46 -34.08
N VAL A 330 -21.79 36.35 -35.07
CA VAL A 330 -22.28 37.72 -34.98
C VAL A 330 -23.78 37.73 -34.63
N ASP A 331 -24.14 38.53 -33.63
CA ASP A 331 -25.49 38.79 -33.14
C ASP A 331 -25.59 40.28 -32.83
N THR A 332 -26.20 41.01 -33.76
CA THR A 332 -26.35 42.47 -33.68
C THR A 332 -27.79 42.92 -33.90
N LYS A 333 -28.70 41.98 -34.19
CA LYS A 333 -30.07 42.23 -34.66
C LYS A 333 -31.09 41.32 -33.97
N GLY A 334 -32.37 41.63 -34.20
CA GLY A 334 -33.52 40.85 -33.71
C GLY A 334 -33.95 41.13 -32.27
N GLY A 335 -33.22 41.96 -31.53
CA GLY A 335 -33.48 42.33 -30.16
C GLY A 335 -34.68 43.26 -29.96
N GLU A 336 -35.03 43.48 -28.68
CA GLU A 336 -36.10 44.41 -28.29
C GLU A 336 -35.68 45.88 -28.53
N GLY A 337 -36.66 46.70 -28.94
CA GLY A 337 -36.43 48.11 -29.24
C GLY A 337 -36.25 48.35 -30.73
N ASN A 338 -35.03 48.73 -31.16
CA ASN A 338 -34.72 48.83 -32.58
C ASN A 338 -34.06 47.53 -33.07
N PRO A 339 -34.81 46.63 -33.73
CA PRO A 339 -34.32 45.29 -34.05
C PRO A 339 -33.21 45.28 -35.11
N ASP A 340 -32.96 46.40 -35.80
CA ASP A 340 -31.85 46.52 -36.76
C ASP A 340 -30.48 46.72 -36.09
N ASN A 341 -30.44 47.00 -34.78
CA ASN A 341 -29.20 47.26 -34.04
C ASN A 341 -29.20 46.81 -32.57
N THR A 342 -30.12 45.93 -32.20
CA THR A 342 -30.19 45.30 -30.87
C THR A 342 -30.13 43.80 -31.04
N SER A 343 -29.31 43.12 -30.24
CA SER A 343 -29.09 41.66 -30.26
C SER A 343 -30.16 40.90 -29.47
N ASP A 344 -30.51 39.67 -29.89
CA ASP A 344 -31.47 38.80 -29.19
C ASP A 344 -30.89 37.47 -28.69
N GLY A 345 -29.58 37.26 -28.82
CA GLY A 345 -28.91 36.01 -28.46
C GLY A 345 -28.97 34.95 -29.55
N ILE A 346 -29.53 35.27 -30.72
CA ILE A 346 -29.59 34.39 -31.88
C ILE A 346 -28.65 34.94 -32.95
N PRO A 347 -27.69 34.15 -33.45
CA PRO A 347 -26.82 34.61 -34.53
C PRO A 347 -27.59 35.16 -35.73
N ASP A 348 -27.15 36.32 -36.25
CA ASP A 348 -27.80 37.07 -37.34
C ASP A 348 -28.03 36.19 -38.59
N LYS A 349 -27.10 35.27 -38.87
CA LYS A 349 -27.17 34.35 -40.02
C LYS A 349 -28.36 33.38 -39.97
N TYR A 350 -28.97 33.21 -38.79
CA TYR A 350 -30.15 32.38 -38.59
C TYR A 350 -31.45 33.17 -38.59
N GLN A 351 -31.40 34.49 -38.83
CA GLN A 351 -32.58 35.32 -38.86
C GLN A 351 -32.84 35.84 -40.28
N VAL A 352 -34.11 36.18 -40.55
CA VAL A 352 -34.53 36.86 -41.78
C VAL A 352 -35.27 38.12 -41.39
N ARG A 353 -34.93 39.23 -42.04
CA ARG A 353 -35.54 40.53 -41.79
C ARG A 353 -36.73 40.78 -42.69
N PHE A 354 -37.86 41.17 -42.11
CA PHE A 354 -39.02 41.68 -42.84
C PHE A 354 -39.26 43.14 -42.47
N ALA A 355 -39.48 43.98 -43.48
CA ALA A 355 -39.84 45.38 -43.28
C ALA A 355 -41.09 45.77 -44.04
N TYR A 356 -41.89 46.65 -43.44
CA TYR A 356 -43.17 47.09 -43.96
C TYR A 356 -43.17 48.60 -44.14
N THR A 357 -43.45 49.05 -45.35
CA THR A 357 -43.43 50.47 -45.73
C THR A 357 -44.70 50.83 -46.49
N ALA A 358 -45.09 52.10 -46.47
CA ALA A 358 -46.18 52.61 -47.28
C ALA A 358 -45.64 53.24 -48.57
N ALA A 359 -46.35 53.02 -49.68
CA ALA A 359 -46.25 53.91 -50.84
C ALA A 359 -46.92 55.27 -50.53
N GLU A 360 -46.95 56.16 -51.51
CA GLU A 360 -47.66 57.43 -51.38
C GLU A 360 -49.16 57.21 -51.04
N ASN A 361 -49.73 58.14 -50.27
CA ASN A 361 -51.15 58.19 -49.87
C ASN A 361 -51.59 57.17 -48.81
N GLY A 362 -50.67 56.79 -47.92
CA GLY A 362 -50.99 56.04 -46.71
C GLY A 362 -49.81 55.90 -45.76
N SER A 363 -50.03 55.14 -44.69
CA SER A 363 -49.05 54.83 -43.64
C SER A 363 -49.14 53.37 -43.20
N VAL A 364 -48.08 52.87 -42.56
CA VAL A 364 -48.06 51.54 -41.92
C VAL A 364 -47.78 51.72 -40.44
N ASN A 365 -48.64 51.13 -39.59
CA ASN A 365 -48.47 51.09 -38.15
C ASN A 365 -48.29 49.64 -37.67
N GLY A 366 -47.83 49.46 -36.42
CA GLY A 366 -47.56 48.16 -35.82
C GLY A 366 -46.07 47.79 -35.85
N THR A 367 -45.76 46.50 -35.99
CA THR A 367 -44.38 46.00 -36.05
C THR A 367 -43.81 46.17 -37.45
N VAL A 368 -43.34 47.38 -37.76
CA VAL A 368 -42.85 47.74 -39.11
C VAL A 368 -41.53 47.07 -39.50
N ILE A 369 -40.80 46.50 -38.53
CA ILE A 369 -39.62 45.64 -38.75
C ILE A 369 -39.74 44.44 -37.82
N GLU A 370 -39.55 43.24 -38.35
CA GLU A 370 -39.41 42.02 -37.56
C GLU A 370 -38.26 41.16 -38.08
N TYR A 371 -37.60 40.44 -37.17
CA TYR A 371 -36.66 39.38 -37.50
C TYR A 371 -37.28 38.04 -37.12
N VAL A 372 -37.21 37.07 -38.03
CA VAL A 372 -37.75 35.73 -37.81
C VAL A 372 -36.62 34.72 -37.85
N THR A 373 -36.48 33.98 -36.75
CA THR A 373 -35.49 32.91 -36.61
C THR A 373 -35.87 31.69 -37.46
N ARG A 374 -34.88 31.19 -38.20
CA ARG A 374 -35.00 30.01 -39.04
C ARG A 374 -35.13 28.75 -38.18
N PRO A 375 -36.05 27.82 -38.55
CA PRO A 375 -36.23 26.60 -37.78
C PRO A 375 -34.94 25.77 -37.77
N GLY A 376 -34.58 25.27 -36.59
CA GLY A 376 -33.39 24.43 -36.39
C GLY A 376 -32.05 25.12 -36.66
N HIS A 377 -32.02 26.45 -36.74
CA HIS A 377 -30.81 27.23 -37.07
C HIS A 377 -30.18 26.79 -38.39
N VAL A 378 -31.01 26.53 -39.40
CA VAL A 378 -30.57 26.20 -40.76
C VAL A 378 -30.56 27.49 -41.58
N THR A 379 -29.40 27.93 -42.06
CA THR A 379 -29.20 29.23 -42.75
C THR A 379 -30.03 29.40 -44.03
N THR A 380 -30.54 28.33 -44.61
CA THR A 380 -31.35 28.33 -45.84
C THR A 380 -32.82 28.01 -45.62
N ALA A 381 -33.24 27.67 -44.40
CA ALA A 381 -34.61 27.26 -44.14
C ALA A 381 -35.59 28.43 -44.36
N PRO A 382 -36.71 28.22 -45.08
CA PRO A 382 -37.68 29.26 -45.31
C PRO A 382 -38.46 29.58 -44.01
N VAL A 383 -38.84 30.84 -43.86
CA VAL A 383 -39.61 31.35 -42.73
C VAL A 383 -40.83 32.12 -43.20
N ARG A 384 -41.77 32.38 -42.29
CA ARG A 384 -42.93 33.24 -42.56
C ARG A 384 -42.94 34.39 -41.56
N PRO A 385 -43.20 35.63 -42.01
CA PRO A 385 -43.38 36.75 -41.10
C PRO A 385 -44.65 36.60 -40.25
N GLN A 386 -44.66 37.24 -39.07
CA GLN A 386 -45.88 37.41 -38.29
C GLN A 386 -46.76 38.53 -38.87
N ALA A 387 -46.14 39.52 -39.53
CA ALA A 387 -46.77 40.65 -40.19
C ALA A 387 -47.86 41.31 -39.32
N LEU A 388 -47.52 41.66 -38.08
CA LEU A 388 -48.40 42.36 -37.15
C LEU A 388 -48.45 43.86 -37.48
N VAL A 389 -48.93 44.16 -38.69
CA VAL A 389 -48.98 45.51 -39.27
C VAL A 389 -50.34 45.84 -39.86
N ASP A 390 -50.70 47.12 -39.75
CA ASP A 390 -51.90 47.70 -40.34
C ASP A 390 -51.52 48.74 -41.40
N ALA A 391 -52.03 48.60 -42.62
CA ALA A 391 -51.90 49.60 -43.68
C ALA A 391 -53.09 50.56 -43.64
N LEU A 392 -52.82 51.82 -43.33
CA LEU A 392 -53.82 52.87 -43.15
C LEU A 392 -53.76 53.81 -44.34
N ALA A 393 -54.86 53.90 -45.10
CA ALA A 393 -54.95 54.80 -46.24
C ALA A 393 -55.22 56.24 -45.78
N ASP A 394 -54.65 57.21 -46.51
CA ASP A 394 -55.01 58.63 -46.34
C ASP A 394 -56.43 58.89 -46.86
N ASP A 395 -57.01 60.03 -46.49
CA ASP A 395 -58.38 60.37 -46.89
C ASP A 395 -58.55 60.38 -48.42
N GLY A 396 -59.62 59.75 -48.90
CA GLY A 396 -59.87 59.54 -50.33
C GLY A 396 -59.13 58.35 -50.96
N TYR A 397 -58.36 57.56 -50.20
CA TYR A 397 -57.65 56.37 -50.68
C TYR A 397 -58.07 55.10 -49.93
N SER A 398 -57.80 53.94 -50.52
CA SER A 398 -57.97 52.62 -49.90
C SER A 398 -56.74 51.75 -50.15
N PHE A 399 -56.38 50.93 -49.16
CA PHE A 399 -55.36 49.91 -49.30
C PHE A 399 -55.76 48.93 -50.41
N VAL A 400 -54.81 48.60 -51.30
CA VAL A 400 -55.04 47.71 -52.46
C VAL A 400 -54.36 46.37 -52.27
N ASN A 401 -53.05 46.39 -52.02
CA ASN A 401 -52.22 45.19 -51.88
C ASN A 401 -50.88 45.57 -51.26
N TRP A 402 -50.12 44.54 -50.87
CA TRP A 402 -48.71 44.65 -50.61
C TRP A 402 -47.92 44.17 -51.83
N THR A 403 -46.76 44.79 -52.07
CA THR A 403 -45.82 44.35 -53.12
C THR A 403 -44.43 44.11 -52.53
N ALA A 404 -43.78 43.03 -52.95
CA ALA A 404 -42.39 42.72 -52.62
C ALA A 404 -41.77 41.83 -53.70
N ASP A 405 -40.51 42.08 -54.09
CA ASP A 405 -39.75 41.28 -55.07
C ASP A 405 -40.51 40.98 -56.39
N GLY A 406 -41.35 41.93 -56.83
CA GLY A 406 -42.17 41.79 -58.05
C GLY A 406 -43.46 40.97 -57.87
N ASN A 407 -43.74 40.45 -56.68
CA ASN A 407 -44.95 39.73 -56.33
C ASN A 407 -46.01 40.65 -55.70
N VAL A 408 -47.28 40.30 -55.88
CA VAL A 408 -48.45 41.03 -55.31
C VAL A 408 -49.15 40.14 -54.29
N TYR A 409 -49.38 40.68 -53.09
CA TYR A 409 -50.06 40.02 -51.99
C TYR A 409 -51.33 40.81 -51.64
N LEU A 410 -52.50 40.17 -51.78
CA LEU A 410 -53.80 40.87 -51.70
C LEU A 410 -54.11 41.48 -50.33
N ASN A 411 -53.50 40.97 -49.26
CA ASN A 411 -53.69 41.42 -47.89
C ASN A 411 -52.54 40.92 -47.00
N THR A 412 -52.52 41.33 -45.73
CA THR A 412 -51.51 40.91 -44.75
C THR A 412 -51.51 39.39 -44.50
N ASP A 413 -52.66 38.71 -44.61
CA ASP A 413 -52.72 37.24 -44.49
C ASP A 413 -52.01 36.50 -45.62
N ALA A 414 -52.03 37.06 -46.84
CA ALA A 414 -51.30 36.50 -47.97
C ALA A 414 -49.79 36.53 -47.71
N ILE A 415 -49.28 37.57 -47.05
CA ILE A 415 -47.87 37.65 -46.63
C ILE A 415 -47.57 36.61 -45.54
N ARG A 416 -48.39 36.55 -44.47
CA ARG A 416 -48.23 35.58 -43.36
C ARG A 416 -48.20 34.12 -43.80
N ASN A 417 -48.88 33.79 -44.90
CA ASN A 417 -48.98 32.43 -45.43
C ASN A 417 -47.92 32.11 -46.50
N THR A 418 -47.03 33.05 -46.80
CA THR A 418 -45.95 32.87 -47.78
C THR A 418 -44.61 32.59 -47.08
N TYR A 419 -43.82 31.71 -47.68
CA TYR A 419 -42.48 31.37 -47.21
C TYR A 419 -41.41 32.18 -47.93
N PHE A 420 -40.44 32.70 -47.16
CA PHE A 420 -39.33 33.51 -47.64
C PHE A 420 -38.00 32.94 -47.17
N THR A 421 -36.97 33.05 -48.01
CA THR A 421 -35.63 32.54 -47.71
C THR A 421 -34.61 33.64 -47.46
N GLY A 422 -34.96 34.90 -47.66
CA GLY A 422 -34.09 36.05 -47.43
C GLY A 422 -34.89 37.30 -47.08
N ASP A 423 -34.19 38.37 -46.78
CA ASP A 423 -34.80 39.63 -46.33
C ASP A 423 -35.79 40.15 -47.36
N THR A 424 -36.91 40.69 -46.90
CA THR A 424 -38.00 41.15 -47.78
C THR A 424 -38.58 42.47 -47.29
N VAL A 425 -38.79 43.40 -48.22
CA VAL A 425 -39.46 44.68 -47.96
C VAL A 425 -40.82 44.69 -48.65
N PHE A 426 -41.88 44.75 -47.85
CA PHE A 426 -43.25 44.88 -48.35
C PHE A 426 -43.63 46.37 -48.42
N THR A 427 -44.17 46.77 -49.56
CA THR A 427 -44.69 48.13 -49.79
C THR A 427 -46.22 48.07 -49.94
N ALA A 428 -46.94 48.75 -49.04
CA ALA A 428 -48.39 48.89 -49.11
C ALA A 428 -48.78 49.86 -50.23
N GLY A 429 -49.55 49.38 -51.20
CA GLY A 429 -50.11 50.18 -52.29
C GLY A 429 -51.48 50.74 -51.94
N PHE A 430 -51.71 52.00 -52.29
CA PHE A 430 -52.97 52.71 -52.08
C PHE A 430 -53.52 53.24 -53.40
N ALA A 431 -54.83 53.20 -53.59
CA ALA A 431 -55.51 53.77 -54.76
C ALA A 431 -56.69 54.64 -54.32
N ALA A 432 -56.94 55.70 -55.09
CA ALA A 432 -58.05 56.61 -54.83
C ALA A 432 -59.39 55.86 -54.86
N VAL A 433 -60.22 56.07 -53.85
CA VAL A 433 -61.57 55.51 -53.79
C VAL A 433 -62.39 56.19 -54.89
N PRO A 434 -62.89 55.45 -55.89
CA PRO A 434 -63.69 56.04 -56.95
C PRO A 434 -64.96 56.65 -56.34
N VAL A 435 -65.16 57.95 -56.56
CA VAL A 435 -66.39 58.66 -56.15
C VAL A 435 -67.57 57.96 -56.81
N PRO A 436 -68.59 57.51 -56.07
CA PRO A 436 -69.71 56.79 -56.67
C PRO A 436 -70.44 57.69 -57.67
N VAL A 437 -70.45 57.29 -58.94
CA VAL A 437 -71.32 57.91 -59.94
C VAL A 437 -72.75 57.50 -59.58
N VAL A 438 -73.56 58.48 -59.15
CA VAL A 438 -74.97 58.30 -58.82
C VAL A 438 -75.71 57.72 -60.03
N PRO A 439 -76.35 56.54 -59.94
CA PRO A 439 -77.14 56.01 -61.05
C PRO A 439 -78.44 56.80 -61.21
N ILE A 440 -78.75 57.17 -62.45
CA ILE A 440 -79.97 57.85 -62.89
C ILE A 440 -81.15 56.86 -62.72
N PRO A 441 -82.32 57.27 -62.17
CA PRO A 441 -83.45 56.38 -61.96
C PRO A 441 -84.14 55.99 -63.28
N VAL A 442 -84.39 54.70 -63.49
CA VAL A 442 -85.14 54.16 -64.64
C VAL A 442 -86.52 53.67 -64.19
N VAL A 443 -87.55 54.14 -64.89
CA VAL A 443 -89.00 53.84 -64.73
C VAL A 443 -89.31 52.43 -65.28
N PRO A 444 -90.28 51.67 -64.70
CA PRO A 444 -90.41 50.22 -64.92
C PRO A 444 -91.19 49.84 -66.19
N THR A 445 -90.83 48.69 -66.77
CA THR A 445 -91.58 48.01 -67.84
C THR A 445 -91.89 46.56 -67.43
N PRO A 446 -93.13 46.04 -67.62
CA PRO A 446 -93.59 44.74 -67.12
C PRO A 446 -93.46 43.60 -68.18
N PRO A 447 -93.80 42.33 -67.87
CA PRO A 447 -92.89 41.19 -67.79
C PRO A 447 -92.84 40.29 -69.05
N ALA A 448 -91.77 39.49 -69.19
CA ALA A 448 -91.72 38.38 -70.13
C ALA A 448 -90.97 37.15 -69.57
N VAL A 449 -91.76 36.09 -69.35
CA VAL A 449 -91.50 34.64 -69.48
C VAL A 449 -90.08 34.05 -69.38
N SER A 450 -89.97 33.05 -68.49
CA SER A 450 -88.92 32.02 -68.39
C SER A 450 -88.74 31.18 -69.66
N PRO A 451 -87.54 30.60 -69.82
CA PRO A 451 -87.49 29.15 -69.98
C PRO A 451 -86.54 28.43 -69.00
N THR A 452 -87.00 27.24 -68.62
CA THR A 452 -86.38 26.14 -67.86
C THR A 452 -85.15 25.55 -68.53
N VAL A 453 -84.13 25.18 -67.73
CA VAL A 453 -83.23 24.00 -67.82
C VAL A 453 -82.21 24.11 -66.67
N THR A 454 -81.66 23.10 -65.99
CA THR A 454 -81.85 21.67 -65.71
C THR A 454 -80.78 21.38 -64.61
N PRO A 455 -81.03 20.52 -63.61
CA PRO A 455 -80.24 20.50 -62.37
C PRO A 455 -78.85 19.82 -62.50
N PRO A 456 -77.87 20.18 -61.63
CA PRO A 456 -76.56 19.56 -61.64
C PRO A 456 -76.59 18.14 -61.04
N ALA A 457 -75.79 17.27 -61.66
CA ALA A 457 -75.64 15.86 -61.33
C ALA A 457 -74.93 15.62 -59.97
N PRO A 458 -75.23 14.50 -59.29
CA PRO A 458 -74.70 14.18 -57.97
C PRO A 458 -73.36 13.43 -58.07
N VAL A 459 -72.42 13.70 -57.16
CA VAL A 459 -71.30 12.79 -56.89
C VAL A 459 -71.21 12.55 -55.38
N LEU A 460 -70.94 11.29 -55.08
CA LEU A 460 -71.30 10.50 -53.90
C LEU A 460 -70.49 10.82 -52.62
N PRO A 461 -71.05 10.51 -51.43
CA PRO A 461 -70.31 10.52 -50.17
C PRO A 461 -69.44 9.26 -50.06
N VAL A 462 -68.15 9.44 -49.76
CA VAL A 462 -67.29 8.33 -49.34
C VAL A 462 -67.43 8.11 -47.83
N ALA A 463 -67.63 6.84 -47.50
CA ALA A 463 -67.94 6.26 -46.21
C ALA A 463 -66.89 6.52 -45.10
N PRO A 464 -67.29 6.40 -43.82
CA PRO A 464 -66.39 6.58 -42.69
C PRO A 464 -65.49 5.35 -42.51
N LEU A 465 -64.19 5.59 -42.29
CA LEU A 465 -63.25 4.53 -41.95
C LEU A 465 -62.72 4.72 -40.51
N VAL A 466 -63.29 3.92 -39.62
CA VAL A 466 -62.63 3.08 -38.60
C VAL A 466 -61.54 3.74 -37.72
N THR A 467 -61.92 4.03 -36.48
CA THR A 467 -61.02 3.97 -35.30
C THR A 467 -60.61 2.52 -35.01
N PRO A 468 -59.35 2.22 -34.68
CA PRO A 468 -59.01 1.81 -33.29
C PRO A 468 -57.53 2.08 -32.89
N PRO A 469 -57.06 1.66 -31.70
CA PRO A 469 -57.62 1.84 -30.38
C PRO A 469 -56.68 2.64 -29.46
N ALA A 470 -57.18 2.84 -28.25
CA ALA A 470 -56.56 3.51 -27.11
C ALA A 470 -55.13 3.06 -26.77
N VAL A 471 -54.34 4.06 -26.39
CA VAL A 471 -53.11 3.93 -25.61
C VAL A 471 -53.44 3.28 -24.26
N VAL A 472 -52.81 2.14 -23.97
CA VAL A 472 -52.72 1.59 -22.63
C VAL A 472 -51.60 2.35 -21.91
N PRO A 473 -51.83 3.06 -20.80
CA PRO A 473 -50.73 3.45 -19.93
C PRO A 473 -50.26 2.20 -19.17
N VAL A 474 -49.08 1.71 -19.50
CA VAL A 474 -48.35 0.77 -18.64
C VAL A 474 -47.94 1.56 -17.39
N VAL A 475 -48.65 1.30 -16.31
CA VAL A 475 -48.25 1.66 -14.95
C VAL A 475 -46.90 0.98 -14.67
N PRO A 476 -45.85 1.68 -14.22
CA PRO A 476 -44.65 1.02 -13.75
C PRO A 476 -45.00 0.20 -12.49
N ALA A 477 -44.75 -1.11 -12.56
CA ALA A 477 -44.87 -1.98 -11.41
C ALA A 477 -43.90 -1.51 -10.30
N PRO A 478 -44.37 -1.31 -9.06
CA PRO A 478 -43.50 -1.04 -7.94
C PRO A 478 -42.74 -2.33 -7.59
N ALA A 479 -41.41 -2.23 -7.54
CA ALA A 479 -40.57 -3.27 -6.96
C ALA A 479 -40.78 -3.30 -5.43
N PRO A 480 -41.15 -4.46 -4.83
CA PRO A 480 -41.09 -4.63 -3.40
C PRO A 480 -39.98 -5.62 -3.02
N ALA A 481 -39.03 -5.07 -2.27
CA ALA A 481 -38.28 -5.67 -1.16
C ALA A 481 -37.35 -6.89 -1.42
N PRO A 482 -36.07 -6.79 -1.02
CA PRO A 482 -35.21 -7.94 -0.82
C PRO A 482 -35.77 -8.84 0.30
N GLY A 483 -35.92 -10.12 -0.01
CA GLY A 483 -36.14 -11.18 0.98
C GLY A 483 -34.88 -11.48 1.80
N PRO A 484 -35.02 -12.26 2.88
CA PRO A 484 -34.27 -12.11 4.11
C PRO A 484 -32.85 -12.66 4.05
N THR A 485 -31.98 -11.99 4.80
CA THR A 485 -30.65 -12.41 5.23
C THR A 485 -30.73 -13.79 5.89
N VAL A 486 -30.01 -14.76 5.32
CA VAL A 486 -29.75 -16.05 5.96
C VAL A 486 -28.45 -15.89 6.74
N GLU A 487 -28.55 -15.97 8.07
CA GLU A 487 -27.40 -16.17 8.96
C GLU A 487 -26.77 -17.53 8.67
N GLU A 488 -25.50 -17.53 8.28
CA GLU A 488 -24.67 -18.72 8.27
C GLU A 488 -23.83 -18.76 9.56
N ASN A 489 -23.97 -19.86 10.28
CA ASN A 489 -23.37 -20.13 11.59
C ASN A 489 -21.85 -20.23 11.50
N GLU A 490 -21.17 -19.47 12.35
CA GLU A 490 -19.75 -19.66 12.66
C GLU A 490 -19.61 -20.74 13.77
N PRO A 491 -18.70 -21.72 13.64
CA PRO A 491 -18.56 -22.78 14.64
C PRO A 491 -17.82 -22.28 15.89
N GLU A 492 -18.35 -22.68 17.05
CA GLU A 492 -17.82 -22.44 18.39
C GLU A 492 -16.35 -22.88 18.54
N ARG A 493 -15.53 -21.98 19.09
CA ARG A 493 -14.18 -22.26 19.60
C ARG A 493 -14.30 -22.78 21.04
N PRO A 494 -13.69 -23.93 21.41
CA PRO A 494 -13.70 -24.38 22.79
C PRO A 494 -12.78 -23.51 23.65
N LYS A 495 -13.33 -23.16 24.82
CA LYS A 495 -12.69 -22.49 25.95
C LYS A 495 -11.68 -23.44 26.60
N VAL A 496 -10.41 -23.03 26.65
CA VAL A 496 -9.38 -23.72 27.45
C VAL A 496 -9.15 -22.89 28.70
N GLU A 497 -9.39 -23.51 29.85
CA GLU A 497 -9.05 -23.00 31.18
C GLU A 497 -7.53 -22.97 31.33
N GLU A 498 -6.98 -21.80 31.66
CA GLU A 498 -5.59 -21.65 32.07
C GLU A 498 -5.54 -21.71 33.59
N THR A 499 -5.11 -22.85 34.11
CA THR A 499 -4.77 -23.06 35.52
C THR A 499 -3.46 -22.32 35.84
N GLU A 500 -3.51 -21.38 36.78
CA GLU A 500 -2.34 -20.85 37.47
C GLU A 500 -1.64 -21.98 38.23
N GLU A 501 -0.41 -22.33 37.82
CA GLU A 501 0.54 -22.98 38.72
C GLU A 501 1.47 -21.92 39.33
N VAL A 502 1.30 -21.73 40.63
CA VAL A 502 2.24 -21.08 41.53
C VAL A 502 3.41 -22.03 41.75
N ASP A 503 4.63 -21.59 41.46
CA ASP A 503 5.82 -22.19 42.07
C ASP A 503 6.60 -21.12 42.85
N GLU A 504 6.72 -21.37 44.15
CA GLU A 504 7.47 -20.55 45.09
C GLU A 504 8.91 -21.07 45.21
N ASN A 505 9.82 -20.11 45.31
CA ASN A 505 11.13 -20.18 45.98
C ASN A 505 12.30 -20.83 45.25
N VAL A 506 13.18 -19.97 44.70
CA VAL A 506 14.62 -20.11 44.95
C VAL A 506 15.20 -18.79 45.45
N THR A 507 15.89 -18.90 46.57
CA THR A 507 16.52 -17.83 47.36
C THR A 507 17.72 -17.16 46.66
N ALA A 508 17.88 -15.87 46.97
CA ALA A 508 18.73 -14.83 46.41
C ALA A 508 20.20 -15.15 46.08
N LYS A 509 20.67 -14.54 44.99
CA LYS A 509 22.07 -14.13 44.78
C LYS A 509 22.10 -12.65 44.33
N ALA A 510 22.65 -11.80 45.19
CA ALA A 510 22.69 -10.36 45.00
C ALA A 510 23.59 -9.95 43.81
N GLY A 511 23.02 -9.18 42.89
CA GLY A 511 23.70 -8.48 41.81
C GLY A 511 22.74 -7.55 41.08
N SER A 512 22.39 -6.42 41.74
CA SER A 512 21.53 -5.32 41.25
C SER A 512 20.51 -5.68 40.16
N GLU A 513 19.36 -6.24 40.54
CA GLU A 513 18.20 -6.31 39.66
C GLU A 513 17.68 -4.89 39.45
N GLY A 514 18.15 -4.24 38.38
CA GLY A 514 17.45 -3.09 37.87
C GLY A 514 16.09 -3.56 37.32
N SER A 515 15.06 -2.77 37.55
CA SER A 515 13.73 -2.93 37.01
C SER A 515 13.28 -1.57 36.49
N TRP A 516 12.37 -1.56 35.51
CA TRP A 516 11.77 -0.32 35.01
C TRP A 516 10.31 -0.23 35.44
N ALA A 517 9.83 0.99 35.67
CA ALA A 517 8.48 1.23 36.17
C ALA A 517 7.48 1.56 35.06
N LEU A 518 6.39 0.80 34.98
CA LEU A 518 5.28 1.06 34.06
C LEU A 518 4.66 2.45 34.28
N ILE A 519 4.56 2.88 35.55
CA ILE A 519 4.01 4.21 35.88
C ILE A 519 4.91 5.34 35.36
N ASN A 520 6.22 5.13 35.21
CA ASN A 520 7.13 6.15 34.67
C ASN A 520 6.88 6.37 33.18
N LEU A 521 6.57 5.29 32.45
CA LEU A 521 6.16 5.37 31.04
C LEU A 521 4.80 6.05 30.88
N LEU A 522 3.84 5.74 31.75
CA LEU A 522 2.53 6.42 31.73
C LEU A 522 2.65 7.91 32.09
N CYS A 523 3.51 8.26 33.04
CA CYS A 523 3.76 9.65 33.40
C CYS A 523 4.45 10.43 32.28
N SER A 524 5.49 9.87 31.66
CA SER A 524 6.20 10.51 30.53
C SER A 524 5.34 10.58 29.26
N GLY A 525 4.54 9.55 28.98
CA GLY A 525 3.54 9.58 27.91
C GLY A 525 2.46 10.63 28.17
N GLY A 526 1.98 10.73 29.42
CA GLY A 526 0.99 11.73 29.84
C GLY A 526 1.51 13.16 29.76
N THR A 527 2.77 13.42 30.15
CA THR A 527 3.37 14.76 30.05
C THR A 527 3.51 15.20 28.59
N VAL A 528 3.95 14.30 27.71
CA VAL A 528 4.07 14.57 26.27
C VAL A 528 2.70 14.82 25.65
N LEU A 529 1.70 13.99 25.95
CA LEU A 529 0.34 14.16 25.42
C LEU A 529 -0.26 15.51 25.83
N LEU A 530 -0.16 15.89 27.11
CA LEU A 530 -0.64 17.19 27.58
C LEU A 530 0.14 18.37 26.96
N GLY A 531 1.45 18.21 26.76
CA GLY A 531 2.28 19.19 26.04
C GLY A 531 1.87 19.34 24.57
N LEU A 532 1.55 18.23 23.91
CA LEU A 532 1.06 18.19 22.53
C LEU A 532 -0.32 18.84 22.41
N VAL A 533 -1.23 18.61 23.36
CA VAL A 533 -2.54 19.27 23.40
C VAL A 533 -2.40 20.79 23.47
N LEU A 534 -1.46 21.31 24.26
CA LEU A 534 -1.16 22.75 24.32
C LEU A 534 -0.53 23.28 23.02
N LEU A 535 0.26 22.47 22.30
CA LEU A 535 0.83 22.83 20.99
C LEU A 535 -0.19 22.75 19.85
N LEU A 536 -1.01 21.70 19.78
CA LEU A 536 -2.06 21.51 18.77
C LEU A 536 -3.21 22.51 18.92
N SER A 537 -3.40 23.09 20.10
CA SER A 537 -4.27 24.26 20.27
C SER A 537 -3.85 25.47 19.43
N LYS A 538 -2.64 25.44 18.82
CA LYS A 538 -2.15 26.41 17.82
C LYS A 538 -2.70 26.15 16.42
N LEU A 539 -2.83 24.89 15.99
CA LEU A 539 -3.24 24.54 14.61
C LEU A 539 -4.69 24.89 14.28
N LYS A 540 -5.54 25.06 15.30
CA LYS A 540 -6.94 25.46 15.09
C LYS A 540 -7.15 26.98 15.05
N LYS A 541 -6.08 27.78 15.14
CA LYS A 541 -6.17 29.23 15.31
C LYS A 541 -4.95 29.97 14.72
N GLU A 542 -4.54 29.59 13.51
CA GLU A 542 -3.51 30.33 12.74
C GLU A 542 -4.11 31.46 11.89
N GLU A 543 -5.42 31.52 11.68
CA GLU A 543 -6.07 32.67 11.00
C GLU A 543 -6.15 33.92 11.90
N ASP A 544 -6.34 33.78 13.22
CA ASP A 544 -6.49 34.93 14.13
C ASP A 544 -5.14 35.54 14.61
N GLU A 545 -4.01 34.81 14.51
CA GLU A 545 -2.70 35.25 15.05
C GLU A 545 -1.96 36.28 14.14
N GLU A 546 -2.34 36.40 12.85
CA GLU A 546 -1.79 37.40 11.91
C GLU A 546 -2.47 38.78 12.09
N GLU A 547 -3.79 38.81 12.36
CA GLU A 547 -4.53 40.04 12.69
C GLU A 547 -4.14 40.62 14.06
N ASP A 548 -3.94 39.78 15.07
CA ASP A 548 -3.55 40.24 16.41
C ASP A 548 -2.12 40.85 16.43
N LYS A 549 -1.20 40.33 15.61
CA LYS A 549 0.17 40.87 15.45
C LYS A 549 0.16 42.25 14.80
N THR A 550 -0.70 42.46 13.81
CA THR A 550 -0.79 43.74 13.09
C THR A 550 -1.55 44.80 13.89
N ALA A 551 -2.53 44.40 14.71
CA ALA A 551 -3.21 45.28 15.66
C ALA A 551 -2.30 45.73 16.84
N ALA A 552 -1.53 44.81 17.42
CA ALA A 552 -0.66 45.10 18.58
C ALA A 552 0.56 46.00 18.24
N MET A 553 1.03 46.01 16.99
CA MET A 553 2.08 46.96 16.55
C MET A 553 1.55 48.37 16.26
N ARG A 554 0.22 48.54 16.11
CA ARG A 554 -0.40 49.80 15.70
C ARG A 554 -0.93 50.64 16.86
N ASN A 555 -1.27 50.02 18.00
CA ASN A 555 -1.71 50.71 19.21
C ASN A 555 -0.84 50.30 20.40
N GLY A 556 -0.08 51.23 20.96
CA GLY A 556 0.83 51.03 22.09
C GLY A 556 0.15 50.70 23.43
N ASN A 557 -0.86 49.81 23.44
CA ASN A 557 -1.55 49.38 24.64
C ASN A 557 -0.79 48.20 25.28
N ASN A 558 -0.11 48.49 26.39
CA ASN A 558 0.83 47.58 27.07
C ASN A 558 0.16 46.28 27.59
N LYS A 559 -1.17 46.21 27.72
CA LYS A 559 -1.88 45.06 28.29
C LYS A 559 -2.07 43.88 27.31
N GLN A 560 -2.27 44.14 26.01
CA GLN A 560 -2.51 43.07 25.01
C GLN A 560 -1.21 42.37 24.60
N SER A 561 -0.10 43.11 24.50
CA SER A 561 1.23 42.55 24.25
C SER A 561 1.73 41.67 25.41
N GLU A 562 1.41 42.04 26.65
CA GLU A 562 1.70 41.23 27.85
C GLU A 562 0.92 39.90 27.87
N ARG A 563 -0.36 39.89 27.45
CA ARG A 563 -1.16 38.66 27.32
C ARG A 563 -0.58 37.69 26.30
N TYR A 564 -0.18 38.21 25.14
CA TYR A 564 0.44 37.43 24.08
C TYR A 564 1.79 36.82 24.52
N LYS A 565 2.66 37.62 25.16
CA LYS A 565 3.96 37.15 25.69
C LYS A 565 3.79 36.04 26.73
N ARG A 566 2.80 36.16 27.62
CA ARG A 566 2.51 35.16 28.67
C ARG A 566 2.05 33.82 28.12
N ARG A 567 1.14 33.82 27.13
CA ARG A 567 0.68 32.58 26.46
C ARG A 567 1.81 31.90 25.70
N LYS A 568 2.64 32.68 25.00
CA LYS A 568 3.82 32.16 24.29
C LYS A 568 4.87 31.58 25.24
N TRP A 569 5.10 32.24 26.38
CA TRP A 569 6.02 31.77 27.41
C TRP A 569 5.52 30.48 28.09
N LEU A 570 4.24 30.41 28.46
CA LEU A 570 3.67 29.22 29.10
C LEU A 570 3.68 28.00 28.17
N ARG A 571 3.43 28.20 26.87
CA ARG A 571 3.60 27.16 25.84
C ARG A 571 5.06 26.70 25.75
N ALA A 572 6.01 27.63 25.69
CA ALA A 572 7.43 27.30 25.61
C ALA A 572 7.92 26.50 26.84
N VAL A 573 7.56 26.91 28.05
CA VAL A 573 7.95 26.22 29.29
C VAL A 573 7.30 24.83 29.38
N SER A 574 6.03 24.71 28.98
CA SER A 574 5.34 23.40 28.88
C SER A 574 6.04 22.45 27.91
N THR A 575 6.40 22.93 26.71
CA THR A 575 7.11 22.11 25.72
C THR A 575 8.48 21.67 26.23
N VAL A 576 9.23 22.58 26.87
CA VAL A 576 10.53 22.24 27.50
C VAL A 576 10.35 21.20 28.60
N THR A 577 9.31 21.32 29.43
CA THR A 577 9.02 20.35 30.50
C THR A 577 8.69 18.96 29.95
N ALA A 578 7.92 18.88 28.87
CA ALA A 578 7.63 17.62 28.19
C ALA A 578 8.90 16.96 27.64
N VAL A 579 9.76 17.72 26.95
CA VAL A 579 11.03 17.21 26.40
C VAL A 579 11.97 16.74 27.52
N VAL A 580 12.10 17.52 28.60
CA VAL A 580 12.92 17.14 29.75
C VAL A 580 12.38 15.86 30.39
N SER A 581 11.06 15.68 30.50
CA SER A 581 10.49 14.45 31.08
C SER A 581 10.81 13.20 30.26
N VAL A 582 10.89 13.32 28.93
CA VAL A 582 11.29 12.20 28.04
C VAL A 582 12.78 11.90 28.17
N ILE A 583 13.62 12.94 28.22
CA ILE A 583 15.06 12.76 28.43
C ILE A 583 15.31 12.08 29.78
N VAL A 584 14.65 12.54 30.85
CA VAL A 584 14.77 11.93 32.17
C VAL A 584 14.26 10.48 32.15
N PHE A 585 13.16 10.19 31.45
CA PHE A 585 12.67 8.81 31.28
C PHE A 585 13.75 7.90 30.70
N PHE A 586 14.39 8.28 29.60
CA PHE A 586 15.44 7.46 28.99
C PHE A 586 16.75 7.41 29.79
N LEU A 587 16.98 8.36 30.70
CA LEU A 587 18.13 8.34 31.60
C LEU A 587 17.89 7.50 32.86
N THR A 588 16.63 7.36 33.29
CA THR A 588 16.28 6.64 34.53
C THR A 588 15.73 5.25 34.29
N GLU A 589 15.06 5.03 33.15
CA GLU A 589 14.42 3.76 32.79
C GLU A 589 15.20 3.03 31.71
N ASP A 590 15.51 1.76 32.00
CA ASP A 590 16.05 0.83 31.03
C ASP A 590 14.97 -0.23 30.72
N MET A 591 14.33 -0.08 29.56
CA MET A 591 13.23 -0.95 29.13
C MET A 591 13.68 -2.38 28.78
N SER A 592 14.99 -2.68 28.84
CA SER A 592 15.50 -4.05 28.71
C SER A 592 15.37 -4.87 30.00
N LEU A 593 15.06 -4.20 31.12
CA LEU A 593 14.95 -4.81 32.44
C LEU A 593 13.55 -5.32 32.74
N ALA A 594 13.38 -6.05 33.84
CA ALA A 594 12.07 -6.57 34.25
C ALA A 594 11.10 -5.43 34.62
N MET A 595 9.86 -5.54 34.17
CA MET A 595 8.81 -4.54 34.43
C MET A 595 8.30 -4.65 35.87
N VAL A 596 8.25 -3.53 36.58
CA VAL A 596 7.64 -3.38 37.90
C VAL A 596 6.64 -2.22 37.87
N LEU A 597 5.69 -2.17 38.81
CA LEU A 597 4.66 -1.12 38.82
C LEU A 597 5.23 0.26 39.20
N ILE A 598 6.07 0.31 40.24
CA ILE A 598 6.62 1.53 40.85
C ILE A 598 8.10 1.29 41.17
N ASP A 599 8.90 2.33 41.01
CA ASP A 599 10.32 2.36 41.35
C ASP A 599 10.70 3.64 42.13
N LYS A 600 12.01 3.83 42.35
CA LYS A 600 12.58 4.99 43.04
C LYS A 600 12.42 6.31 42.28
N TRP A 601 12.24 6.29 40.96
CA TRP A 601 12.07 7.49 40.13
C TRP A 601 10.60 7.86 39.89
N THR A 602 9.66 7.01 40.28
CA THR A 602 8.23 7.22 40.07
C THR A 602 7.69 8.52 40.67
N LEU A 603 8.17 8.93 41.84
CA LEU A 603 7.77 10.21 42.43
C LEU A 603 8.22 11.42 41.59
N LEU A 604 9.40 11.32 40.97
CA LEU A 604 9.95 12.38 40.13
C LEU A 604 9.19 12.47 38.79
N MET A 605 8.81 11.34 38.21
CA MET A 605 7.99 11.29 36.99
C MET A 605 6.56 11.77 37.22
N ALA A 606 5.97 11.39 38.35
CA ALA A 606 4.68 11.92 38.78
C ALA A 606 4.73 13.45 38.99
N ALA A 607 5.82 14.00 39.52
CA ALA A 607 5.98 15.45 39.69
C ALA A 607 5.97 16.19 38.34
N PHE A 608 6.63 15.66 37.30
CA PHE A 608 6.55 16.24 35.96
C PHE A 608 5.12 16.24 35.41
N LEU A 609 4.38 15.14 35.58
CA LEU A 609 2.99 15.05 35.17
C LEU A 609 2.10 16.07 35.90
N ILE A 610 2.28 16.22 37.21
CA ILE A 610 1.54 17.20 38.02
C ILE A 610 1.84 18.64 37.56
N ILE A 611 3.11 18.99 37.34
CA ILE A 611 3.52 20.31 36.82
C ILE A 611 2.88 20.56 35.46
N GLN A 612 2.84 19.54 34.59
CA GLN A 612 2.23 19.64 33.28
C GLN A 612 0.72 19.87 33.35
N ILE A 613 0.02 19.19 34.27
CA ILE A 613 -1.40 19.42 34.55
C ILE A 613 -1.63 20.85 35.05
N ILE A 614 -0.75 21.37 35.92
CA ILE A 614 -0.82 22.75 36.41
C ILE A 614 -0.72 23.73 35.24
N PHE A 615 0.19 23.54 34.28
CA PHE A 615 0.28 24.42 33.10
C PHE A 615 -1.01 24.42 32.27
N VAL A 616 -1.64 23.27 32.07
CA VAL A 616 -2.92 23.16 31.35
C VAL A 616 -4.03 23.91 32.10
N LEU A 617 -4.13 23.73 33.41
CA LEU A 617 -5.13 24.40 34.25
C LEU A 617 -4.94 25.92 34.29
N PHE A 618 -3.69 26.40 34.41
CA PHE A 618 -3.39 27.83 34.34
C PHE A 618 -3.68 28.41 32.95
N GLY A 619 -3.32 27.71 31.89
CA GLY A 619 -3.64 28.10 30.51
C GLY A 619 -5.15 28.27 30.29
N ARG A 620 -5.96 27.33 30.82
CA ARG A 620 -7.42 27.40 30.75
C ARG A 620 -8.00 28.53 31.60
N LYS A 621 -7.54 28.68 32.85
CA LYS A 621 -8.02 29.75 33.76
C LYS A 621 -7.72 31.14 33.21
N TRP A 622 -6.59 31.33 32.54
CA TRP A 622 -6.25 32.61 31.92
C TRP A 622 -7.09 32.91 30.69
N LYS A 623 -7.44 31.89 29.90
CA LYS A 623 -8.40 32.03 28.80
C LYS A 623 -9.77 32.53 29.31
N GLU A 624 -10.27 31.98 30.41
CA GLU A 624 -11.53 32.40 31.02
C GLU A 624 -11.48 33.84 31.57
N LEU A 625 -10.32 34.29 32.09
CA LEU A 625 -10.13 35.67 32.55
C LEU A 625 -10.01 36.66 31.39
N ASP A 626 -9.40 36.26 30.29
CA ASP A 626 -9.27 37.09 29.09
C ASP A 626 -10.64 37.26 28.40
N GLU A 627 -11.42 36.19 28.26
CA GLU A 627 -12.79 36.24 27.72
C GLU A 627 -13.73 37.09 28.59
N LYS A 628 -13.59 37.02 29.93
CA LYS A 628 -14.35 37.89 30.84
C LYS A 628 -13.97 39.36 30.72
N ALA A 629 -12.68 39.66 30.57
CA ALA A 629 -12.19 41.02 30.44
C ALA A 629 -12.64 41.67 29.12
N GLU A 630 -12.60 40.91 28.03
CA GLU A 630 -13.04 41.35 26.69
C GLU A 630 -14.56 41.61 26.66
N ASN A 631 -15.36 40.74 27.29
CA ASN A 631 -16.80 40.94 27.43
C ASN A 631 -17.18 42.15 28.31
N THR A 632 -16.38 42.51 29.31
CA THR A 632 -16.58 43.74 30.09
C THR A 632 -16.17 45.02 29.36
N GLU A 633 -15.20 44.95 28.43
CA GLU A 633 -14.80 46.09 27.60
C GLU A 633 -15.84 46.35 26.49
N ALA A 634 -16.40 45.28 25.90
CA ALA A 634 -17.48 45.38 24.91
C ALA A 634 -18.82 45.86 25.50
N ALA A 635 -19.06 45.70 26.82
CA ALA A 635 -20.26 46.19 27.50
C ALA A 635 -20.15 47.66 27.98
N HIS A 636 -18.96 48.26 27.91
CA HIS A 636 -18.70 49.65 28.30
C HIS A 636 -18.43 50.60 27.10
N SER A 637 -18.36 50.05 25.88
CA SER A 637 -18.43 50.79 24.62
C SER A 637 -19.86 50.82 24.08
#